data_AF-A0A7I7PF75-F1
#
_entry.id   AF-A0A7I7PF75-F1
#
_cell.length_a   1.000
_cell.length_b   1.000
_cell.length_c   1.000
_cell.angle_alpha   90.00
_cell.angle_beta   90.00
_cell.angle_gamma   90.00
#
_symmetry.space_group_name_H-M   'P 1'
#
loop_
_entity.id
_entity.type
_entity.pdbx_description
1 polymer ?
#
loop_
_entity_poly.entity_id
_entity_poly.type
_entity_poly.pdbx_seq_one_letter_code
_entity_poly.pdbx_strand_id
1 'polypeptide(L)'
;MFDDDIFTRRQLLDVMSRKRLAELVKMGKLIRVCHGVYTFREPDVLLKLTALDLLARQPIVACMGTAAALYGFDIESTSRVHVLDPGVRMRPSPNVMVHQRIGAPLRRVEARLATGPAWS
;
A
#
# COMPACT_ATOMS: atom_id res chain seq x y z
N MET A 1 -11.31 -5.62 11.28
CA MET A 1 -12.37 -4.68 10.88
C MET A 1 -11.67 -3.38 10.50
N PHE A 2 -12.14 -2.69 9.46
CA PHE A 2 -11.50 -1.57 8.73
C PHE A 2 -10.61 -1.97 7.53
N ASP A 3 -11.24 -2.55 6.50
CA ASP A 3 -10.87 -2.33 5.10
C ASP A 3 -12.11 -1.90 4.29
N ASP A 4 -13.06 -1.23 4.95
CA ASP A 4 -14.38 -0.92 4.37
C ASP A 4 -14.32 0.12 3.23
N ASP A 5 -13.12 0.67 2.94
CA ASP A 5 -12.94 1.71 1.93
C ASP A 5 -11.83 1.39 0.90
N ILE A 6 -11.50 0.11 0.71
CA ILE A 6 -10.66 -0.35 -0.41
C ILE A 6 -11.52 -1.15 -1.39
N PHE A 7 -11.43 -0.80 -2.66
CA PHE A 7 -12.18 -1.47 -3.72
C PHE A 7 -11.28 -1.95 -4.85
N THR A 8 -11.45 -3.21 -5.22
CA THR A 8 -10.89 -3.73 -6.46
C THR A 8 -11.67 -3.17 -7.66
N ARG A 9 -11.00 -3.07 -8.80
CA ARG A 9 -11.64 -2.71 -10.07
C ARG A 9 -12.86 -3.58 -10.38
N ARG A 10 -12.81 -4.88 -10.02
CA ARG A 10 -13.94 -5.80 -10.20
C ARG A 10 -15.14 -5.36 -9.37
N GLN A 11 -14.97 -5.18 -8.06
CA GLN A 11 -16.04 -4.72 -7.17
C GLN A 11 -16.66 -3.40 -7.64
N LEU A 12 -15.83 -2.45 -8.11
CA LEU A 12 -16.36 -1.21 -8.66
C LEU A 12 -17.16 -1.45 -9.95
N LEU A 13 -16.66 -2.29 -10.86
CA LEU A 13 -17.36 -2.57 -12.12
C LEU A 13 -18.62 -3.40 -11.96
N ASP A 14 -18.79 -4.10 -10.84
CA ASP A 14 -20.03 -4.76 -10.48
C ASP A 14 -21.15 -3.76 -10.16
N VAL A 15 -20.81 -2.51 -9.79
CA VAL A 15 -21.77 -1.47 -9.40
C VAL A 15 -21.74 -0.20 -10.27
N MET A 16 -20.74 -0.01 -11.14
CA MET A 16 -20.65 1.16 -12.01
C MET A 16 -19.98 0.85 -13.36
N SER A 17 -20.26 1.70 -14.36
CA SER A 17 -19.63 1.55 -15.68
C SER A 17 -18.15 1.93 -15.66
N ARG A 18 -17.38 1.41 -16.64
CA ARG A 18 -15.98 1.80 -16.87
C ARG A 18 -15.80 3.31 -17.06
N LYS A 19 -16.76 3.95 -17.76
CA LYS A 19 -16.78 5.40 -17.96
C LYS A 19 -16.90 6.14 -16.63
N ARG A 20 -17.85 5.72 -15.79
CA ARG A 20 -18.06 6.33 -14.46
C ARG A 20 -16.84 6.18 -13.55
N LEU A 21 -16.22 5.00 -13.54
CA LEU A 21 -14.98 4.77 -12.78
C LEU A 21 -13.87 5.74 -13.23
N ALA A 22 -13.65 5.86 -14.54
CA ALA A 22 -12.64 6.77 -15.08
C ALA A 22 -12.93 8.24 -14.76
N GLU A 23 -14.20 8.66 -14.80
CA GLU A 23 -14.62 10.00 -14.39
C GLU A 23 -14.35 10.27 -12.92
N LEU A 24 -14.70 9.34 -12.01
CA LEU A 24 -14.44 9.50 -10.58
C LEU A 24 -12.96 9.62 -10.26
N VAL A 25 -12.11 8.85 -10.95
CA VAL A 25 -10.65 8.97 -10.84
C VAL A 25 -10.17 10.32 -11.37
N LYS A 26 -10.66 10.74 -12.54
CA LYS A 26 -10.29 12.04 -13.13
C LYS A 26 -10.71 13.22 -12.25
N MET A 27 -11.85 13.11 -11.57
CA MET A 27 -12.36 14.12 -10.64
C MET A 27 -11.65 14.08 -9.27
N GLY A 28 -10.74 13.14 -9.02
CA GLY A 28 -10.09 12.96 -7.73
C GLY A 28 -11.01 12.41 -6.63
N LYS A 29 -12.26 12.05 -6.95
CA LYS A 29 -13.22 11.46 -6.00
C LYS A 29 -12.91 10.00 -5.68
N LEU A 30 -12.24 9.31 -6.60
CA LEU A 30 -11.78 7.95 -6.42
C LEU A 30 -10.26 7.93 -6.61
N ILE A 31 -9.53 7.68 -5.53
CA ILE A 31 -8.08 7.70 -5.52
C ILE A 31 -7.58 6.31 -5.91
N ARG A 32 -6.67 6.26 -6.89
CA ARG A 32 -6.00 5.02 -7.28
C ARG A 32 -4.81 4.79 -6.34
N VAL A 33 -4.92 3.80 -5.46
CA VAL A 33 -3.85 3.44 -4.51
C VAL A 33 -2.73 2.70 -5.23
N CYS A 34 -3.09 1.63 -5.94
CA CYS A 34 -2.19 0.85 -6.79
C CYS A 34 -2.95 0.29 -8.01
N HIS A 35 -2.30 -0.58 -8.80
CA HIS A 35 -2.93 -1.11 -9.99
C HIS A 35 -4.20 -1.91 -9.65
N GLY A 36 -5.36 -1.41 -10.09
CA GLY A 36 -6.64 -2.10 -9.95
C GLY A 36 -7.25 -2.01 -8.55
N VAL A 37 -6.67 -1.21 -7.64
CA VAL A 37 -7.16 -1.00 -6.27
C VAL A 37 -7.34 0.49 -6.02
N TYR A 38 -8.48 0.85 -5.44
CA TYR A 38 -8.96 2.22 -5.30
C TYR A 38 -9.58 2.47 -3.91
N THR A 39 -9.72 3.74 -3.55
CA THR A 39 -10.37 4.18 -2.30
C THR A 39 -11.07 5.54 -2.50
N PHE A 40 -12.09 5.86 -1.70
CA PHE A 40 -12.75 7.17 -1.72
C PHE A 40 -12.13 8.18 -0.73
N ARG A 41 -11.21 7.75 0.13
CA ARG A 41 -10.53 8.62 1.11
C ARG A 41 -9.04 8.72 0.87
N GLU A 42 -8.41 9.76 1.42
CA GLU A 42 -6.96 9.88 1.36
C GLU A 42 -6.30 8.66 2.05
N PRO A 43 -5.44 7.91 1.34
CA PRO A 43 -4.89 6.66 1.86
C PRO A 43 -3.76 6.92 2.87
N ASP A 44 -3.93 6.45 4.10
CA ASP A 44 -2.84 6.35 5.08
C ASP A 44 -1.90 5.17 4.76
N VAL A 45 -0.81 5.03 5.54
CA VAL A 45 0.18 3.97 5.35
C VAL A 45 -0.43 2.58 5.43
N LEU A 46 -1.34 2.34 6.38
CA LEU A 46 -1.97 1.04 6.56
C LEU A 46 -2.85 0.67 5.35
N LEU A 47 -3.67 1.60 4.88
CA LEU A 47 -4.54 1.40 3.71
C LEU A 47 -3.72 1.16 2.45
N LYS A 48 -2.62 1.90 2.26
CA LYS A 48 -1.68 1.64 1.15
C LYS A 48 -1.10 0.23 1.24
N LEU A 49 -0.68 -0.20 2.42
CA LEU A 49 -0.12 -1.54 2.64
C LEU A 49 -1.16 -2.64 2.38
N THR A 50 -2.41 -2.51 2.83
CA THR A 50 -3.49 -3.46 2.50
C THR A 50 -3.73 -3.52 0.98
N ALA A 51 -3.76 -2.38 0.29
CA ALA A 51 -3.91 -2.36 -1.16
C ALA A 51 -2.79 -3.12 -1.88
N LEU A 52 -1.56 -3.08 -1.35
CA LEU A 52 -0.44 -3.85 -1.88
C LEU A 52 -0.55 -5.34 -1.55
N ASP A 53 -1.12 -5.72 -0.41
CA ASP A 53 -1.42 -7.13 -0.10
C ASP A 53 -2.34 -7.73 -1.16
N LEU A 54 -3.39 -7.00 -1.56
CA LEU A 54 -4.32 -7.43 -2.61
C LEU A 54 -3.62 -7.61 -3.96
N LEU A 55 -2.71 -6.69 -4.31
CA LEU A 55 -1.96 -6.74 -5.57
C LEU A 55 -0.96 -7.91 -5.57
N ALA A 56 -0.24 -8.10 -4.47
CA ALA A 56 0.78 -9.15 -4.34
C ALA A 56 0.18 -10.52 -4.02
N ARG A 57 -1.09 -10.56 -3.61
CA ARG A 57 -1.81 -11.75 -3.13
C ARG A 57 -1.12 -12.42 -1.92
N GLN A 58 -0.43 -11.62 -1.13
CA GLN A 58 0.24 -12.03 0.11
C GLN A 58 0.54 -10.81 0.98
N PRO A 59 0.74 -10.97 2.30
CA PRO A 59 1.09 -9.87 3.19
C PRO A 59 2.42 -9.21 2.80
N ILE A 60 2.38 -7.91 2.54
CA ILE A 60 3.54 -7.09 2.21
C ILE A 60 4.21 -6.59 3.48
N VAL A 61 5.55 -6.65 3.48
CA VAL A 61 6.39 -6.23 4.60
C VAL A 61 6.85 -4.79 4.38
N ALA A 62 6.55 -3.92 5.34
CA ALA A 62 7.05 -2.54 5.36
C ALA A 62 8.55 -2.50 5.66
N CYS A 63 9.27 -1.55 5.03
CA CYS A 63 10.68 -1.31 5.33
C CYS A 63 11.02 0.18 5.21
N MET A 64 12.25 0.56 5.59
CA MET A 64 12.74 1.94 5.51
C MET A 64 11.76 2.92 6.21
N GLY A 65 11.55 4.11 5.63
CA GLY A 65 10.60 5.12 6.12
C GLY A 65 9.19 4.61 6.38
N THR A 66 8.69 3.59 5.65
CA THR A 66 7.37 3.00 5.96
C THR A 66 7.39 2.18 7.25
N ALA A 67 8.47 1.44 7.51
CA ALA A 67 8.63 0.77 8.80
C ALA A 67 8.80 1.81 9.92
N ALA A 68 9.61 2.85 9.70
CA ALA A 68 9.77 3.96 10.65
C ALA A 68 8.43 4.63 10.99
N ALA A 69 7.56 4.82 9.99
CA ALA A 69 6.22 5.39 10.19
C ALA A 69 5.34 4.50 11.06
N LEU A 70 5.38 3.18 10.86
CA LEU A 70 4.64 2.23 11.71
C LEU A 70 5.16 2.22 13.15
N TYR A 71 6.45 2.46 13.37
CA TYR A 71 7.00 2.61 14.72
C TYR A 71 6.83 4.01 15.33
N GLY A 72 6.32 4.99 14.56
CA GLY A 72 6.10 6.36 15.03
C GLY A 72 7.36 7.23 15.11
N PHE A 73 8.42 6.92 14.35
CA PHE A 73 9.65 7.72 14.32
C PHE A 73 10.05 8.21 12.91
N ASP A 74 9.17 8.10 11.92
CA ASP A 74 9.42 8.70 10.60
C ASP A 74 9.45 10.24 10.69
N ILE A 75 10.61 10.81 10.35
CA ILE A 75 10.84 12.27 10.32
C ILE A 75 10.81 12.83 8.89
N GLU A 76 10.86 11.97 7.88
CA GLU A 76 10.93 12.38 6.47
C GLU A 76 9.52 12.52 5.85
N SER A 77 8.50 11.95 6.50
CA SER A 77 7.08 12.02 6.10
C SER A 77 6.88 11.77 4.60
N THR A 78 7.57 10.75 4.09
CA THR A 78 7.57 10.46 2.64
C THR A 78 6.23 9.87 2.22
N SER A 79 5.66 10.40 1.12
CA SER A 79 4.36 9.93 0.61
C SER A 79 4.43 8.54 -0.08
N ARG A 80 5.64 8.16 -0.50
CA ARG A 80 5.95 6.90 -1.18
C ARG A 80 6.13 5.77 -0.17
N VAL A 81 5.44 4.66 -0.41
CA VAL A 81 5.52 3.48 0.47
C VAL A 81 6.73 2.62 0.09
N HIS A 82 7.46 2.17 1.10
CA HIS A 82 8.65 1.36 1.00
C HIS A 82 8.36 -0.05 1.51
N VAL A 83 8.55 -1.05 0.65
CA VAL A 83 8.22 -2.44 0.95
C VAL A 83 9.37 -3.37 0.57
N LEU A 84 9.48 -4.51 1.25
CA LEU A 84 10.36 -5.57 0.79
C LEU A 84 9.83 -6.20 -0.49
N ASP A 85 10.74 -6.64 -1.34
CA ASP A 85 10.44 -7.47 -2.51
C ASP A 85 9.71 -8.74 -2.07
N PRO A 86 8.44 -8.92 -2.47
CA PRO A 86 7.64 -10.05 -2.03
C PRO A 86 7.98 -11.35 -2.79
N GLY A 87 8.99 -11.37 -3.66
CA GLY A 87 9.34 -12.54 -4.48
C GLY A 87 8.33 -12.83 -5.60
N VAL A 88 7.35 -11.93 -5.79
CA VAL A 88 6.45 -11.90 -6.95
C VAL A 88 6.74 -10.66 -7.78
N ARG A 89 6.35 -10.66 -9.05
CA ARG A 89 6.61 -9.53 -9.95
C ARG A 89 5.88 -8.27 -9.48
N MET A 90 6.58 -7.42 -8.74
CA MET A 90 6.12 -6.12 -8.26
C MET A 90 7.11 -5.04 -8.73
N ARG A 91 6.64 -4.10 -9.54
CA ARG A 91 7.51 -3.03 -10.07
C ARG A 91 7.43 -1.79 -9.19
N PRO A 92 8.58 -1.13 -8.91
CA PRO A 92 8.59 0.21 -8.36
C PRO A 92 7.75 1.18 -9.19
N SER A 93 7.17 2.18 -8.52
CA SER A 93 6.37 3.25 -9.09
C SER A 93 6.56 4.54 -8.28
N PRO A 94 6.04 5.69 -8.72
CA PRO A 94 6.11 6.92 -7.92
C PRO A 94 5.55 6.77 -6.50
N ASN A 95 4.58 5.88 -6.30
CA ASN A 95 3.89 5.69 -5.01
C ASN A 95 4.42 4.49 -4.20
N VAL A 96 5.23 3.61 -4.81
CA VAL A 96 5.74 2.39 -4.17
C VAL A 96 7.19 2.14 -4.57
N MET A 97 8.08 2.01 -3.60
CA MET A 97 9.44 1.52 -3.77
C MET A 97 9.56 0.10 -3.23
N VAL A 98 10.17 -0.78 -4.02
CA VAL A 98 10.38 -2.19 -3.69
C VAL A 98 11.87 -2.42 -3.42
N HIS A 99 12.21 -3.01 -2.28
CA HIS A 99 13.57 -3.18 -1.80
C HIS A 99 13.93 -4.65 -1.57
N GLN A 100 15.13 -5.06 -1.96
CA GLN A 100 15.69 -6.37 -1.57
C GLN A 100 16.55 -6.20 -0.32
N ARG A 101 16.05 -6.63 0.85
CA ARG A 101 16.77 -6.60 2.14
C ARG A 101 16.75 -7.99 2.78
N ILE A 102 17.50 -8.91 2.17
CA ILE A 102 17.59 -10.30 2.61
C ILE A 102 18.15 -10.34 4.04
N GLY A 103 17.51 -11.11 4.92
CA GLY A 103 17.94 -11.29 6.31
C GLY A 103 17.54 -10.17 7.27
N ALA A 104 16.80 -9.14 6.82
CA ALA A 104 16.30 -8.11 7.72
C ALA A 104 15.37 -8.76 8.78
N PRO A 105 15.60 -8.54 10.09
CA PRO A 105 14.72 -9.07 11.12
C PRO A 105 13.33 -8.45 10.98
N LEU A 106 12.29 -9.27 11.05
CA LEU A 106 10.90 -8.83 10.94
C LEU A 106 10.24 -8.75 12.32
N ARG A 107 9.41 -7.73 12.52
CA ARG A 107 8.57 -7.57 13.72
C ARG A 107 7.15 -7.24 13.32
N ARG A 108 6.20 -7.56 14.20
CA ARG A 108 4.81 -7.13 14.08
C ARG A 108 4.63 -5.78 14.77
N VAL A 109 4.08 -4.81 14.03
CA VAL A 109 3.75 -3.45 14.50
C VAL A 109 2.38 -3.13 13.92
N GLU A 110 1.41 -2.75 14.76
CA GLU A 110 0.03 -2.49 14.32
C GLU A 110 -0.55 -3.59 13.40
N ALA A 111 -0.31 -4.87 13.77
CA ALA A 111 -0.65 -6.07 12.99
C ALA A 111 0.05 -6.23 11.62
N ARG A 112 0.87 -5.27 11.17
CA ARG A 112 1.70 -5.35 9.96
C ARG A 112 3.06 -5.99 10.25
N LEU A 113 3.64 -6.67 9.26
CA LEU A 113 5.07 -7.02 9.28
C LEU A 113 5.90 -5.83 8.82
N ALA A 114 6.94 -5.51 9.59
CA ALA A 114 7.91 -4.46 9.28
C ALA A 114 9.34 -4.93 9.55
N THR A 115 10.32 -4.39 8.85
CA THR A 115 11.73 -4.55 9.23
C THR A 115 11.98 -4.01 10.63
N GLY A 116 12.96 -4.54 11.35
CA GLY A 116 13.34 -4.05 12.68
C GLY A 116 13.78 -2.58 12.65
N PRO A 117 13.69 -1.84 13.78
CA PRO A 117 14.00 -0.41 13.81
C PRO A 117 15.40 -0.06 13.31
N ALA A 118 16.42 -0.86 13.64
CA ALA A 118 17.81 -0.65 13.16
C ALA A 118 18.00 -0.88 11.65
N TRP A 119 16.96 -1.36 10.95
CA TRP A 119 16.92 -1.61 9.52
C TRP A 119 15.89 -0.72 8.80
N SER A 120 15.29 0.24 9.51
CA SER A 120 14.25 1.15 9.03
C SER A 120 14.80 2.55 8.80
#